data_AF-A0A970WND9-F1
#
_entry.id   AF-A0A970WND9-F1
#
_cell.length_a   1.000
_cell.length_b   1.000
_cell.length_c   1.000
_cell.angle_alpha   90.00
_cell.angle_beta   90.00
_cell.angle_gamma   90.00
#
_symmetry.space_group_name_H-M   'P 1'
#
loop_
_entity.id
_entity.type
_entity.pdbx_description
1 polymer ?
#
loop_
_entity_poly.entity_id
_entity_poly.type
_entity_poly.pdbx_seq_one_letter_code
_entity_poly.pdbx_strand_id
1 'polypeptide(L)' 'MPAGILSEGRWTHDYPITCRLAEELGLPIRCEMPTEILQLLQLYPQPVRRQSAVEYIPEPCRRRRTSDSSK' A
#
# COMPACT_ATOMS: atom_id res chain seq x y z
N MET A 1 -11.41 3.92 -21.04
CA MET A 1 -11.28 3.06 -19.83
C MET A 1 -12.41 3.40 -18.87
N PRO A 2 -13.26 2.45 -18.44
CA PRO A 2 -14.29 2.74 -17.45
C PRO A 2 -13.62 2.83 -16.07
N ALA A 3 -13.52 4.05 -15.53
CA ALA A 3 -12.94 4.35 -14.21
C ALA A 3 -13.60 3.58 -13.04
N GLY A 4 -14.80 3.02 -13.26
CA GLY A 4 -15.54 2.23 -12.28
C GLY A 4 -14.78 1.02 -11.77
N ILE A 5 -14.00 0.32 -12.61
CA ILE A 5 -13.35 -0.95 -12.22
C ILE A 5 -12.36 -0.76 -11.06
N LEU A 6 -11.60 0.34 -11.06
CA LEU A 6 -10.66 0.69 -9.99
C LEU A 6 -11.32 1.27 -8.75
N SER A 7 -12.60 1.64 -8.82
CA SER A 7 -13.33 2.37 -7.77
C SER A 7 -14.56 1.62 -7.21
N GLU A 8 -14.95 0.49 -7.82
CA GLU A 8 -16.13 -0.31 -7.45
C GLU A 8 -15.92 -1.26 -6.27
N GLY A 9 -14.78 -1.19 -5.58
CA GLY A 9 -14.54 -1.96 -4.35
C GLY A 9 -14.36 -3.47 -4.55
N ARG A 10 -14.07 -3.92 -5.78
CA ARG A 10 -13.80 -5.34 -6.10
C ARG A 10 -12.53 -5.89 -5.49
N TRP A 11 -11.60 -5.03 -5.10
CA TRP A 11 -10.31 -5.39 -4.54
C TRP A 11 -10.18 -4.88 -3.11
N THR A 12 -9.68 -5.75 -2.23
CA THR A 12 -9.24 -5.33 -0.90
C THR A 12 -7.97 -4.49 -1.02
N HIS A 13 -7.67 -3.66 -0.01
CA HIS A 13 -6.48 -2.81 0.01
C HIS A 13 -5.15 -3.55 -0.22
N ASP A 14 -5.10 -4.85 0.11
CA ASP A 14 -3.91 -5.69 -0.02
C ASP A 14 -3.85 -6.48 -1.33
N TYR A 15 -4.82 -6.34 -2.23
CA TYR A 15 -4.81 -7.10 -3.48
C TYR A 15 -3.84 -6.46 -4.49
N PRO A 16 -2.68 -7.07 -4.79
CA PRO A 16 -1.71 -6.46 -5.68
C PRO A 16 -2.17 -6.55 -7.13
N ILE A 17 -2.11 -5.43 -7.85
CA ILE A 17 -2.31 -5.40 -9.29
C ILE A 17 -0.99 -5.81 -9.95
N THR A 18 -0.94 -7.03 -10.48
CA THR A 18 0.23 -7.52 -11.20
C THR A 18 0.31 -6.92 -12.61
N CYS A 19 1.50 -6.95 -13.22
CA CYS A 19 1.71 -6.52 -14.61
C CYS A 19 0.72 -7.14 -15.58
N ARG A 20 0.56 -8.47 -15.52
CA ARG A 20 -0.40 -9.20 -16.35
C ARG A 20 -1.83 -8.69 -16.15
N LEU A 21 -2.25 -8.52 -14.89
CA LEU A 21 -3.58 -8.02 -14.59
C LEU A 21 -3.79 -6.60 -15.12
N ALA A 22 -2.79 -5.73 -15.00
CA ALA A 22 -2.86 -4.37 -15.50
C ALA A 22 -2.92 -4.30 -17.05
N GLU A 23 -2.27 -5.24 -17.75
CA GLU A 23 -2.41 -5.41 -19.21
C GLU A 23 -3.83 -5.88 -19.58
N GLU A 24 -4.36 -6.87 -18.86
CA GLU A 24 -5.74 -7.37 -19.04
C GLU A 24 -6.79 -6.26 -18.77
N LEU A 25 -6.48 -5.32 -17.88
CA LEU A 25 -7.28 -4.12 -17.60
C LEU A 25 -7.13 -3.03 -18.66
N GLY A 26 -6.24 -3.20 -19.64
CA GLY A 26 -5.97 -2.23 -20.70
C GLY A 26 -5.22 -0.99 -20.23
N LEU A 27 -4.55 -1.03 -19.07
CA LEU A 27 -3.79 0.10 -18.57
C LEU A 27 -2.54 0.33 -19.43
N PRO A 28 -2.17 1.59 -19.73
CA PRO A 28 -0.95 1.90 -20.47
C PRO A 28 0.28 1.75 -19.56
N ILE A 29 0.63 0.50 -19.26
CA ILE A 29 1.76 0.15 -18.39
C ILE A 29 2.98 -0.25 -19.21
N ARG A 30 4.16 -0.11 -18.60
CA ARG A 30 5.41 -0.69 -19.08
C ARG A 30 6.01 -1.47 -17.93
N CYS A 31 6.14 -2.78 -18.10
CA CYS A 31 6.69 -3.68 -17.08
C CYS A 31 8.18 -3.98 -17.28
N GLU A 32 8.76 -3.48 -18.38
CA GLU A 32 10.20 -3.51 -18.59
C GLU A 32 10.87 -2.50 -17.65
N MET A 33 11.91 -2.95 -16.94
CA MET A 33 12.71 -2.13 -16.05
C MET A 33 14.07 -1.83 -16.72
N PRO A 34 14.29 -0.62 -17.24
CA PRO A 34 15.55 -0.25 -17.87
C PRO A 34 16.73 -0.40 -16.93
N THR A 35 17.88 -0.78 -17.48
CA THR A 35 19.10 -1.01 -16.70
C THR A 35 19.55 0.24 -15.96
N GLU A 36 19.34 1.42 -16.52
CA GLU A 36 19.69 2.72 -15.93
C GLU A 36 18.90 2.96 -14.62
N ILE A 37 17.64 2.53 -14.57
CA ILE A 37 16.81 2.64 -13.36
C ILE A 37 17.31 1.68 -12.28
N LEU A 38 17.69 0.46 -12.65
CA LEU A 38 18.30 -0.50 -11.71
C LEU A 38 19.62 0.03 -11.15
N GLN A 39 20.47 0.62 -12.00
CA GLN A 39 21.72 1.26 -11.58
C GLN A 39 21.48 2.44 -10.62
N LEU A 40 20.44 3.23 -10.87
CA LEU A 40 20.04 4.31 -9.95
C LEU A 40 19.61 3.74 -8.59
N LEU A 41 18.79 2.68 -8.57
CA LEU A 41 18.32 2.07 -7.32
C LEU A 41 19.48 1.47 -6.49
N GLN A 42 20.55 1.01 -7.12
CA GLN A 42 21.74 0.50 -6.42
C GLN A 42 22.43 1.56 -5.54
N LEU A 43 22.24 2.86 -5.84
CA LEU A 43 22.79 3.96 -5.03
C LEU A 43 22.03 4.16 -3.71
N TYR A 44 20.82 3.61 -3.58
CA TYR A 44 19.95 3.77 -2.42
C TYR A 44 19.62 2.40 -1.81
N PRO A 45 20.60 1.73 -1.17
CA PRO A 45 20.34 0.44 -0.54
C PRO A 45 19.26 0.61 0.53
N GLN A 46 18.25 -0.27 0.48
CA GLN A 46 17.17 -0.20 1.44
C GLN A 46 17.73 -0.45 2.85
N PRO A 47 17.49 0.46 3.82
CA PRO A 47 18.05 0.29 5.15
C PRO A 47 17.49 -0.98 5.77
N VAL A 48 18.37 -1.87 6.21
CA VAL A 48 18.03 -3.10 6.94
C VAL A 48 17.61 -2.74 8.37
N ARG A 49 16.63 -1.87 8.54
CA ARG A 49 16.03 -1.59 9.85
C ARG A 49 15.01 -2.68 10.13
N ARG A 50 15.41 -3.65 10.97
CA ARG A 50 14.56 -4.67 11.58
C ARG A 50 13.58 -4.12 12.62
N GLN A 51 13.49 -2.80 12.78
CA GLN A 51 12.55 -2.19 13.70
C GLN A 51 11.19 -2.14 12.99
N SER A 52 10.23 -2.89 13.51
CA SER A 52 8.84 -2.82 13.06
C SER A 52 8.37 -1.37 13.14
N ALA A 53 8.08 -0.74 11.99
CA ALA A 53 7.52 0.61 11.95
C ALA A 53 6.11 0.68 12.59
N VAL A 54 5.49 -0.49 12.77
CA VAL A 54 4.19 -0.67 13.40
C VAL A 54 4.40 -1.49 14.68
N GLU A 55 4.12 -0.88 15.82
CA GLU A 55 3.99 -1.58 17.10
C GLU A 55 2.55 -2.06 17.23
N TYR A 56 2.33 -3.37 17.12
CA TYR A 56 1.03 -3.97 17.38
C TYR A 56 0.80 -4.01 18.89
N ILE A 57 -0.09 -3.15 19.39
CA ILE A 57 -0.57 -3.21 20.76
C ILE A 57 -1.60 -4.36 20.81
N PRO A 58 -1.36 -5.44 21.58
CA PRO A 58 -2.26 -6.60 21.61
C PRO A 58 -3.61 -6.32 22.28
N GLU A 59 -3.75 -5.18 22.97
CA GLU A 59 -4.97 -4.84 23.68
C GLU A 59 -5.94 -4.01 22.82
N PRO A 60 -7.24 -4.32 22.82
CA PRO A 60 -8.25 -3.50 22.18
C PRO A 60 -8.21 -2.07 22.76
N CYS A 61 -8.08 -1.07 21.88
CA CYS A 61 -8.17 0.34 22.25
C CYS A 61 -9.53 0.62 22.90
N ARG A 62 -9.61 0.55 24.24
CA ARG A 62 -10.74 1.11 24.98
C ARG A 62 -10.65 2.61 24.83
N ARG A 63 -11.37 3.13 23.84
CA ARG A 63 -11.69 4.56 23.71
C ARG A 63 -12.25 5.02 25.06
N ARG A 64 -11.41 5.62 25.89
CA ARG A 64 -11.81 6.19 27.17
C ARG A 64 -12.78 7.33 26.83
N ARG A 65 -14.08 7.07 26.99
CA ARG A 65 -15.09 8.12 26.91
C ARG A 65 -14.79 9.06 28.06
N THR A 66 -14.13 10.17 27.77
CA THR A 66 -14.12 11.34 28.65
C THR A 66 -15.52 11.93 28.57
N SER A 67 -16.44 11.45 29.40
CA SER A 67 -17.59 12.25 29.81
C SER A 67 -17.14 13.05 31.03
N ASP A 68 -16.55 14.20 30.73
CA ASP A 68 -16.39 15.28 31.67
C ASP A 68 -17.76 15.97 31.88
N SER A 69 -18.04 16.23 33.16
CA SER A 69 -18.92 17.26 33.69
C SER A 69 -20.46 17.15 33.66
N SER A 70 -21.00 17.50 34.84
CA SER A 70 -22.33 18.05 35.15
C SER A 70 -23.47 17.07 35.43
N LYS A 71 -23.70 16.74 36.72
CA LYS A 71 -24.52 17.54 37.65
C LYS A 71 -24.44 16.97 39.06
#